data_AF-A0A970MLE5-F1
#
_entry.id   AF-A0A970MLE5-F1
#
_cell.length_a   1.000
_cell.length_b   1.000
_cell.length_c   1.000
_cell.angle_alpha   90.00
_cell.angle_beta   90.00
_cell.angle_gamma   90.00
#
_symmetry.space_group_name_H-M   'P 1'
#
loop_
_entity.id
_entity.type
_entity.pdbx_description
1 polymer ?
#
loop_
_entity_poly.entity_id
_entity_poly.type
_entity_poly.pdbx_seq_one_letter_code
_entity_poly.pdbx_strand_id
1 'polypeptide(L)'
;MQVINWLDLKLSQEEVLAVCQELGQIAPTRVFLKNLIRQIVMQYPWRDRSDTIDLFDPSKSYCADEYIAFPQEDPQELSPTSWKIGVIKEIVPASNPLQGAFQVLFVNIDGDLFTYASDIPDASPFEVHIPINDNDSLELFVNQNVNLYENSIISNLKNQASDFGIQISDNIIVIGEIQNVFTSDQLHVLDEIIKNQAKEKIIIRITQIIRDLENWDFNQYSELELKYLLEKYLSKNGFTELGNGQWIKSEDQQKLKRPIQKRPEVPRNTSILIDLLNITETELDEIKQSQLPGDVIPNILEYGDFQEDSGDSVATTWEPPSTEIKLPIVTYQNILEGFFNLSKELRKAFPPSEGYFIPNIQIGESEYLPFVVDYYENVLKTMDENGASILRQEIPHAGIKLWIEYQHNNNYRIFAKPLEKPVNHRCKIAKWDDDGNLQFEETEIPVRFEHEKNIFKAEIRLVDKKALFKEAEDIQYSIQDCVLLAFQELTEISADGLVHQNEVFNAVFFKNRMSSPHTVLSLLYKLPCFVPVGGGYFKFRPEFGLKVKVKTNYYQRNSDEIFRQTGKTKEQDQDFHMIISLLRHFNNQVLFRLHRKL
;
A
#
# COMPACT_ATOMS: atom_id res chain seq x y z
N MET A 1 13.25 -41.84 24.18
CA MET A 1 12.52 -42.16 22.93
C MET A 1 13.16 -41.35 21.81
N GLN A 2 13.19 -41.85 20.57
CA GLN A 2 13.66 -41.08 19.41
C GLN A 2 12.49 -40.67 18.52
N VAL A 3 12.57 -39.46 17.96
CA VAL A 3 11.55 -38.87 17.09
C VAL A 3 12.18 -38.23 15.86
N ILE A 4 11.38 -37.99 14.81
CA ILE A 4 11.86 -37.39 13.56
C ILE A 4 12.30 -35.92 13.79
N ASN A 5 13.48 -35.59 13.29
CA ASN A 5 13.97 -34.23 13.14
C ASN A 5 13.45 -33.62 11.83
N TRP A 6 12.26 -33.01 11.87
CA TRP A 6 11.64 -32.35 10.71
C TRP A 6 12.46 -31.18 10.14
N LEU A 7 13.41 -30.61 10.90
CA LEU A 7 14.28 -29.54 10.41
C LEU A 7 15.43 -30.06 9.52
N ASP A 8 15.91 -31.28 9.76
CA ASP A 8 16.97 -31.93 8.97
C ASP A 8 16.50 -33.28 8.38
N LEU A 9 15.26 -33.29 7.88
CA LEU A 9 14.62 -34.48 7.34
C LEU A 9 15.45 -35.07 6.17
N LYS A 10 15.81 -36.35 6.28
CA LYS A 10 16.50 -37.11 5.23
C LYS A 10 15.49 -37.98 4.50
N LEU A 11 15.08 -37.53 3.33
CA LEU A 11 14.10 -38.23 2.50
C LEU A 11 14.76 -39.39 1.76
N SER A 12 14.14 -40.56 1.82
CA SER A 12 14.52 -41.69 0.98
C SER A 12 13.74 -41.68 -0.34
N GLN A 13 14.34 -42.27 -1.38
CA GLN A 13 13.69 -42.39 -2.68
C GLN A 13 12.39 -43.22 -2.59
N GLU A 14 12.37 -44.25 -1.74
CA GLU A 14 11.20 -45.12 -1.56
C GLU A 14 10.00 -44.34 -1.00
N GLU A 15 10.22 -43.47 -0.02
CA GLU A 15 9.16 -42.63 0.57
C GLU A 15 8.55 -41.68 -0.44
N VAL A 16 9.40 -40.97 -1.17
CA VAL A 16 8.95 -40.00 -2.16
C VAL A 16 8.23 -40.71 -3.30
N LEU A 17 8.74 -41.84 -3.78
CA LEU A 17 8.09 -42.63 -4.82
C LEU A 17 6.75 -43.22 -4.38
N ALA A 18 6.61 -43.65 -3.12
CA ALA A 18 5.33 -44.13 -2.59
C ALA A 18 4.27 -43.03 -2.64
N VAL A 19 4.61 -41.82 -2.20
CA VAL A 19 3.72 -40.65 -2.30
C VAL A 19 3.40 -40.33 -3.77
N CYS A 20 4.40 -40.40 -4.64
CA CYS A 20 4.24 -40.16 -6.07
C CYS A 20 3.35 -41.20 -6.78
N GLN A 21 3.26 -42.44 -6.27
CA GLN A 21 2.38 -43.47 -6.82
C GLN A 21 0.92 -43.26 -6.38
N GLU A 22 0.71 -42.72 -5.19
CA GLU A 22 -0.62 -42.39 -4.66
C GLU A 22 -1.18 -41.11 -5.29
N LEU A 23 -0.30 -40.18 -5.65
CA LEU A 23 -0.66 -38.90 -6.25
C LEU A 23 -0.55 -38.96 -7.78
N GLY A 24 -1.38 -38.19 -8.48
CA GLY A 24 -1.26 -38.03 -9.94
C GLY A 24 0.03 -37.33 -10.33
N GLN A 25 0.23 -37.06 -11.63
CA GLN A 25 1.44 -36.37 -12.11
C GLN A 25 1.58 -34.94 -11.57
N ILE A 26 0.46 -34.30 -11.15
CA ILE A 26 0.48 -33.01 -10.48
C ILE A 26 -0.35 -33.09 -9.20
N ALA A 27 0.21 -32.58 -8.11
CA ALA A 27 -0.48 -32.45 -6.84
C ALA A 27 -0.21 -31.07 -6.20
N PRO A 28 -1.17 -30.51 -5.43
CA PRO A 28 -0.89 -29.35 -4.59
C PRO A 28 0.24 -29.66 -3.59
N THR A 29 1.20 -28.73 -3.40
CA THR A 29 2.35 -28.92 -2.50
C THR A 29 1.90 -29.41 -1.13
N ARG A 30 0.87 -28.79 -0.55
CA ARG A 30 0.35 -29.16 0.77
C ARG A 30 -0.21 -30.59 0.83
N VAL A 31 -0.88 -31.05 -0.22
CA VAL A 31 -1.40 -32.43 -0.31
C VAL A 31 -0.25 -33.43 -0.39
N PHE A 32 0.78 -33.11 -1.17
CA PHE A 32 1.99 -33.92 -1.24
C PHE A 32 2.70 -34.02 0.12
N LEU A 33 2.91 -32.88 0.80
CA LEU A 33 3.53 -32.85 2.12
C LEU A 33 2.76 -33.67 3.16
N LYS A 34 1.43 -33.58 3.16
CA LYS A 34 0.59 -34.41 4.05
C LYS A 34 0.83 -35.90 3.85
N ASN A 35 0.80 -36.35 2.59
CA ASN A 35 1.02 -37.76 2.29
C ASN A 35 2.45 -38.18 2.61
N LEU A 36 3.45 -37.32 2.36
CA LEU A 36 4.84 -37.59 2.73
C LEU A 36 5.02 -37.76 4.24
N ILE A 37 4.50 -36.82 5.05
CA ILE A 37 4.56 -36.91 6.50
C ILE A 37 3.82 -38.15 6.99
N ARG A 38 2.63 -38.44 6.44
CA ARG A 38 1.89 -39.67 6.75
C ARG A 38 2.73 -40.91 6.49
N GLN A 39 3.35 -41.03 5.32
CA GLN A 39 4.19 -42.18 4.95
C GLN A 39 5.39 -42.34 5.90
N ILE A 40 6.03 -41.23 6.30
CA ILE A 40 7.13 -41.25 7.28
C ILE A 40 6.62 -41.71 8.65
N VAL A 41 5.49 -41.19 9.13
CA VAL A 41 4.94 -41.51 10.45
C VAL A 41 4.53 -42.99 10.54
N MET A 42 3.97 -43.55 9.47
CA MET A 42 3.55 -44.95 9.41
C MET A 42 4.72 -45.95 9.49
N GLN A 43 5.96 -45.50 9.31
CA GLN A 43 7.16 -46.34 9.49
C GLN A 43 7.59 -46.48 10.96
N TYR A 44 6.89 -45.86 11.91
CA TYR A 44 7.23 -46.00 13.32
C TYR A 44 7.21 -47.48 13.76
N PRO A 45 8.24 -47.97 14.48
CA PRO A 45 9.39 -47.24 15.03
C PRO A 45 10.53 -47.00 14.03
N TRP A 46 11.05 -45.77 14.01
CA TRP A 46 12.09 -45.28 13.08
C TRP A 46 13.53 -45.74 13.39
N ARG A 47 13.74 -47.03 13.62
CA ARG A 47 15.03 -47.55 14.12
C ARG A 47 16.22 -47.34 13.18
N ASP A 48 15.95 -47.31 11.87
CA ASP A 48 16.99 -47.27 10.84
C ASP A 48 17.20 -45.87 10.24
N ARG A 49 16.53 -44.86 10.80
CA ARG A 49 16.54 -43.49 10.31
C ARG A 49 17.64 -42.65 10.94
N SER A 50 18.48 -42.04 10.11
CA SER A 50 19.57 -41.15 10.55
C SER A 50 19.13 -39.76 10.96
N ASP A 51 17.90 -39.37 10.61
CA ASP A 51 17.28 -38.07 10.92
C ASP A 51 16.38 -38.13 12.17
N THR A 52 16.72 -39.02 13.09
CA THR A 52 16.05 -39.09 14.40
C THR A 52 16.87 -38.38 15.46
N ILE A 53 16.18 -37.74 16.40
CA ILE A 53 16.78 -37.08 17.56
C ILE A 53 16.09 -37.56 18.83
N ASP A 54 16.78 -37.41 19.96
CA ASP A 54 16.22 -37.77 21.26
C ASP A 54 15.07 -36.83 21.62
N LEU A 55 13.97 -37.42 22.10
CA LEU A 55 12.95 -36.70 22.85
C LEU A 55 13.54 -36.31 24.21
N PHE A 56 13.29 -35.07 24.63
CA PHE A 56 13.77 -34.52 25.88
C PHE A 56 13.42 -35.44 27.07
N ASP A 57 14.44 -35.77 27.84
CA ASP A 57 14.42 -36.65 28.99
C ASP A 57 15.13 -35.94 30.13
N PRO A 58 14.40 -35.48 31.17
CA PRO A 58 14.98 -34.73 32.26
C PRO A 58 15.99 -35.54 33.09
N SER A 59 16.03 -36.87 32.94
CA SER A 59 17.01 -37.73 33.61
C SER A 59 18.36 -37.82 32.90
N LYS A 60 18.45 -37.34 31.65
CA LYS A 60 19.69 -37.37 30.86
C LYS A 60 20.46 -36.05 30.97
N SER A 61 21.77 -36.15 30.81
CA SER A 61 22.63 -34.99 30.56
C SER A 61 22.77 -34.73 29.07
N TYR A 62 22.97 -33.47 28.72
CA TYR A 62 23.02 -33.01 27.33
C TYR A 62 24.27 -32.16 27.04
N CYS A 63 24.54 -31.91 25.76
CA CYS A 63 25.64 -31.07 25.28
C CYS A 63 25.15 -29.77 24.61
N ALA A 64 25.98 -28.74 24.64
CA ALA A 64 25.73 -27.53 23.86
C ALA A 64 25.73 -27.85 22.36
N ASP A 65 24.92 -27.11 21.61
CA ASP A 65 24.65 -27.25 20.17
C ASP A 65 23.97 -28.57 19.75
N GLU A 66 23.50 -29.36 20.71
CA GLU A 66 22.71 -30.57 20.45
C GLU A 66 21.25 -30.22 20.08
N TYR A 67 20.69 -30.96 19.12
CA TYR A 67 19.29 -30.87 18.72
C TYR A 67 18.44 -31.86 19.51
N ILE A 68 17.37 -31.38 20.14
CA ILE A 68 16.48 -32.19 20.99
C ILE A 68 15.02 -31.86 20.64
N ALA A 69 14.16 -32.88 20.69
CA ALA A 69 12.73 -32.69 20.54
C ALA A 69 12.05 -32.46 21.90
N PHE A 70 11.20 -31.44 21.99
CA PHE A 70 10.41 -31.11 23.16
C PHE A 70 8.94 -31.43 22.89
N PRO A 71 8.26 -32.20 23.74
CA PRO A 71 6.85 -32.54 23.54
C PRO A 71 6.00 -31.27 23.58
N GLN A 72 5.00 -31.21 22.72
CA GLN A 72 4.01 -30.16 22.67
C GLN A 72 2.64 -30.80 22.87
N GLU A 73 2.15 -30.71 24.10
CA GLU A 73 0.81 -31.14 24.47
C GLU A 73 -0.22 -30.08 24.05
N ASP A 74 -1.36 -30.55 23.57
CA ASP A 74 -2.54 -29.69 23.41
C ASP A 74 -3.19 -29.53 24.78
N PRO A 75 -3.27 -28.30 25.34
CA PRO A 75 -3.89 -28.08 26.65
C PRO A 75 -5.36 -28.52 26.73
N GLN A 76 -6.02 -28.66 25.57
CA GLN A 76 -7.40 -29.14 25.47
C GLN A 76 -7.50 -30.64 25.17
N GLU A 77 -6.36 -31.33 24.98
CA GLU A 77 -6.28 -32.75 24.61
C GLU A 77 -7.08 -33.10 23.34
N LEU A 78 -7.32 -32.11 22.46
CA LEU A 78 -8.05 -32.32 21.20
C LEU A 78 -7.15 -32.86 20.10
N SER A 79 -5.85 -32.60 20.22
CA SER A 79 -4.85 -33.01 19.25
C SER A 79 -3.84 -33.97 19.89
N PRO A 80 -3.30 -34.94 19.12
CA PRO A 80 -2.22 -35.78 19.63
C PRO A 80 -0.98 -34.96 19.97
N THR A 81 -0.21 -35.43 20.94
CA THR A 81 1.06 -34.81 21.34
C THR A 81 2.01 -34.77 20.14
N SER A 82 2.46 -33.56 19.79
CA SER A 82 3.49 -33.34 18.77
C SER A 82 4.81 -32.95 19.43
N TRP A 83 5.81 -32.53 18.66
CA TRP A 83 7.06 -32.02 19.23
C TRP A 83 7.64 -30.87 18.44
N LYS A 84 8.32 -29.98 19.16
CA LYS A 84 9.16 -28.92 18.61
C LYS A 84 10.63 -29.28 18.71
N ILE A 85 11.42 -28.80 17.75
CA ILE A 85 12.84 -29.10 17.69
C ILE A 85 13.60 -27.87 18.20
N GLY A 86 14.38 -28.07 19.26
CA GLY A 86 15.19 -27.03 19.88
C GLY A 86 16.68 -27.31 19.77
N VAL A 87 17.49 -26.26 19.77
CA VAL A 87 18.95 -26.35 19.86
C VAL A 87 19.41 -25.83 21.22
N ILE A 88 20.16 -26.63 21.96
CA ILE A 88 20.77 -26.17 23.21
C ILE A 88 21.84 -25.13 22.89
N LYS A 89 21.70 -23.92 23.41
CA LYS A 89 22.67 -22.83 23.24
C LYS A 89 23.66 -22.74 24.38
N GLU A 90 23.19 -22.98 25.61
CA GLU A 90 24.02 -22.88 26.81
C GLU A 90 23.57 -23.92 27.84
N ILE A 91 24.54 -24.42 28.60
CA ILE A 91 24.32 -25.33 29.71
C ILE A 91 25.00 -24.74 30.94
N VAL A 92 24.23 -24.54 32.00
CA VAL A 92 24.73 -24.04 33.28
C VAL A 92 24.55 -25.12 34.34
N PRO A 93 25.63 -25.58 35.00
CA PRO A 93 25.49 -26.51 36.12
C PRO A 93 24.80 -25.78 37.30
N ALA A 94 23.83 -26.44 37.91
CA ALA A 94 23.07 -25.92 39.04
C ALA A 94 22.90 -27.00 40.13
N SER A 95 22.47 -26.58 41.32
CA SER A 95 22.12 -27.52 42.37
C SER A 95 21.10 -26.95 43.33
N ASN A 96 20.24 -27.80 43.90
CA ASN A 96 19.38 -27.43 45.01
C ASN A 96 19.21 -28.60 46.02
N PRO A 97 18.72 -28.34 47.24
CA PRO A 97 18.60 -29.38 48.27
C PRO A 97 17.64 -30.53 47.95
N LEU A 98 16.68 -30.33 47.05
CA LEU A 98 15.65 -31.33 46.72
C LEU A 98 16.09 -32.27 45.60
N GLN A 99 16.73 -31.73 44.56
CA GLN A 99 17.06 -32.44 43.32
C GLN A 99 18.56 -32.79 43.20
N GLY A 100 19.40 -32.27 44.10
CA GLY A 100 20.85 -32.44 44.01
C GLY A 100 21.46 -31.55 42.92
N ALA A 101 22.51 -32.03 42.27
CA ALA A 101 23.12 -31.36 41.11
C ALA A 101 22.35 -31.70 39.83
N PHE A 102 22.18 -30.73 38.95
CA PHE A 102 21.46 -30.85 37.68
C PHE A 102 21.98 -29.82 36.66
N GLN A 103 21.53 -29.91 35.41
CA GLN A 103 21.86 -28.97 34.34
C GLN A 103 20.68 -28.04 34.06
N VAL A 104 20.95 -26.74 33.89
CA VAL A 104 20.01 -25.77 33.33
C VAL A 104 20.35 -25.58 31.86
N LEU A 105 19.42 -25.97 30.99
CA LEU A 105 19.55 -25.86 29.54
C LEU A 105 18.88 -24.58 29.07
N PHE A 106 19.58 -23.76 28.28
CA PHE A 106 19.03 -22.66 27.52
C PHE A 106 18.84 -23.12 26.09
N VAL A 107 17.59 -23.30 25.67
CA VAL A 107 17.22 -23.93 24.40
C VAL A 107 16.55 -22.91 23.50
N ASN A 108 17.03 -22.78 22.26
CA ASN A 108 16.37 -21.98 21.26
C ASN A 108 15.34 -22.83 20.51
N ILE A 109 14.07 -22.44 20.56
CA ILE A 109 12.96 -23.05 19.83
C ILE A 109 12.25 -21.94 19.06
N ASP A 110 12.18 -22.05 17.73
CA ASP A 110 11.56 -21.07 16.84
C ASP A 110 12.09 -19.62 17.00
N GLY A 111 13.35 -19.46 17.43
CA GLY A 111 13.97 -18.16 17.68
C GLY A 111 13.86 -17.66 19.13
N ASP A 112 12.96 -18.25 19.92
CA ASP A 112 12.76 -17.91 21.33
C ASP A 112 13.64 -18.76 22.24
N LEU A 113 14.12 -18.16 23.33
CA LEU A 113 14.98 -18.82 24.31
C LEU A 113 14.14 -19.33 25.49
N PHE A 114 14.13 -20.65 25.69
CA PHE A 114 13.47 -21.33 26.79
C PHE A 114 14.49 -21.92 27.77
N THR A 115 14.06 -22.20 28.99
CA THR A 115 14.91 -22.78 30.03
C THR A 115 14.32 -24.08 30.53
N TYR A 116 15.12 -25.14 30.54
CA TYR A 116 14.75 -26.47 31.01
C TYR A 116 15.76 -26.99 32.04
N ALA A 117 15.35 -27.92 32.89
CA ALA A 117 16.23 -28.61 33.82
C ALA A 117 16.39 -30.07 33.41
N SER A 118 17.63 -30.55 33.35
CA SER A 118 18.00 -31.92 32.96
C SER A 118 19.06 -32.49 33.90
N ASP A 119 19.49 -33.74 33.69
CA ASP A 119 20.38 -34.48 34.59
C ASP A 119 19.83 -34.59 36.03
N ILE A 120 18.49 -34.72 36.15
CA ILE A 120 17.80 -34.88 37.44
C ILE A 120 17.59 -36.38 37.70
N PRO A 121 18.21 -36.95 38.75
CA PRO A 121 18.00 -38.35 39.11
C PRO A 121 16.52 -38.67 39.33
N ASP A 122 16.09 -39.85 38.87
CA ASP A 122 14.73 -40.38 39.02
C ASP A 122 13.61 -39.53 38.35
N ALA A 123 13.95 -38.55 37.51
CA ALA A 123 12.96 -37.81 36.74
C ALA A 123 12.32 -38.70 35.66
N SER A 124 11.00 -38.63 35.53
CA SER A 124 10.28 -39.40 34.51
C SER A 124 10.52 -38.82 33.11
N PRO A 125 10.81 -39.65 32.09
CA PRO A 125 10.87 -39.18 30.72
C PRO A 125 9.48 -38.73 30.26
N PHE A 126 9.45 -37.77 29.34
CA PHE A 126 8.22 -37.45 28.63
C PHE A 126 7.85 -38.60 27.69
N GLU A 127 6.55 -38.87 27.56
CA GLU A 127 6.02 -39.86 26.63
C GLU A 127 5.25 -39.15 25.51
N VAL A 128 5.51 -39.54 24.27
CA VAL A 128 4.75 -39.09 23.11
C VAL A 128 4.10 -40.31 22.48
N HIS A 129 2.78 -40.26 22.29
CA HIS A 129 2.06 -41.30 21.58
C HIS A 129 2.05 -41.01 20.08
N ILE A 130 2.65 -41.89 19.27
CA ILE A 130 2.59 -41.77 17.81
C ILE A 130 1.27 -42.39 17.32
N PRO A 131 0.35 -41.61 16.72
CA PRO A 131 -1.01 -42.05 16.45
C PRO A 131 -1.13 -42.95 15.20
N ILE A 132 -0.34 -44.02 15.09
CA ILE A 132 -0.35 -44.91 13.91
C ILE A 132 -1.62 -45.78 13.78
N ASN A 133 -2.35 -45.97 14.88
CA ASN A 133 -3.52 -46.86 14.93
C ASN A 133 -4.86 -46.09 14.91
N ASP A 134 -4.82 -44.77 14.88
CA ASP A 134 -6.00 -43.90 14.85
C ASP A 134 -5.87 -42.89 13.71
N ASN A 135 -6.68 -43.07 12.66
CA ASN A 135 -6.61 -42.27 11.45
C ASN A 135 -6.94 -40.78 11.71
N ASP A 136 -7.85 -40.49 12.63
CA ASP A 136 -8.27 -39.12 12.90
C ASP A 136 -7.15 -38.37 13.64
N SER A 137 -6.58 -38.98 14.68
CA SER A 137 -5.38 -38.46 15.35
C SER A 137 -4.19 -38.36 14.38
N LEU A 138 -3.99 -39.34 13.50
CA LEU A 138 -2.91 -39.29 12.51
C LEU A 138 -3.06 -38.09 11.57
N GLU A 139 -4.27 -37.81 11.07
CA GLU A 139 -4.53 -36.66 10.20
C GLU A 139 -4.29 -35.34 10.95
N LEU A 140 -4.72 -35.23 12.21
CA LEU A 140 -4.42 -34.04 13.04
C LEU A 140 -2.91 -33.85 13.23
N PHE A 141 -2.20 -34.92 13.57
CA PHE A 141 -0.73 -34.92 13.73
C PHE A 141 -0.04 -34.49 12.43
N VAL A 142 -0.44 -35.05 11.29
CA VAL A 142 0.10 -34.70 9.97
C VAL A 142 -0.13 -33.21 9.67
N ASN A 143 -1.34 -32.71 9.88
CA ASN A 143 -1.68 -31.30 9.65
C ASN A 143 -0.83 -30.35 10.50
N GLN A 144 -0.64 -30.68 11.78
CA GLN A 144 0.21 -29.89 12.68
C GLN A 144 1.65 -29.84 12.19
N ASN A 145 2.23 -30.98 11.81
CA ASN A 145 3.61 -31.03 11.33
C ASN A 145 3.80 -30.33 9.97
N VAL A 146 2.82 -30.40 9.06
CA VAL A 146 2.83 -29.58 7.85
C VAL A 146 2.88 -28.10 8.22
N ASN A 147 1.99 -27.63 9.10
CA ASN A 147 1.95 -26.21 9.49
C ASN A 147 3.25 -25.71 10.14
N LEU A 148 3.88 -26.55 10.96
CA LEU A 148 5.10 -26.18 11.68
C LEU A 148 6.35 -26.23 10.78
N TYR A 149 6.42 -27.20 9.87
CA TYR A 149 7.67 -27.56 9.18
C TYR A 149 7.60 -27.47 7.65
N GLU A 150 6.53 -26.93 7.06
CA GLU A 150 6.32 -26.81 5.61
C GLU A 150 7.57 -26.26 4.88
N ASN A 151 8.10 -25.12 5.33
CA ASN A 151 9.25 -24.48 4.70
C ASN A 151 10.52 -25.35 4.75
N SER A 152 10.78 -26.00 5.89
CA SER A 152 11.95 -26.87 6.06
C SER A 152 11.85 -28.11 5.17
N ILE A 153 10.67 -28.75 5.14
CA ILE A 153 10.44 -29.95 4.32
C ILE A 153 10.51 -29.59 2.82
N ILE A 154 9.90 -28.48 2.39
CA ILE A 154 10.00 -28.00 1.01
C ILE A 154 11.45 -27.71 0.63
N SER A 155 12.23 -27.10 1.52
CA SER A 155 13.64 -26.80 1.26
C SER A 155 14.45 -28.09 1.07
N ASN A 156 14.22 -29.10 1.90
CA ASN A 156 14.86 -30.42 1.76
C ASN A 156 14.43 -31.13 0.46
N LEU A 157 13.14 -31.07 0.12
CA LEU A 157 12.62 -31.59 -1.15
C LEU A 157 13.26 -30.89 -2.36
N LYS A 158 13.38 -29.55 -2.34
CA LYS A 158 14.02 -28.78 -3.43
C LYS A 158 15.47 -29.19 -3.65
N ASN A 159 16.21 -29.44 -2.56
CA ASN A 159 17.62 -29.86 -2.63
C ASN A 159 17.81 -31.24 -3.27
N GLN A 160 16.78 -32.10 -3.23
CA GLN A 160 16.82 -33.49 -3.73
C GLN A 160 15.83 -33.72 -4.89
N ALA A 161 15.23 -32.66 -5.43
CA ALA A 161 14.12 -32.75 -6.37
C ALA A 161 14.50 -33.50 -7.65
N SER A 162 15.72 -33.29 -8.15
CA SER A 162 16.26 -34.00 -9.31
C SER A 162 16.36 -35.51 -9.09
N ASP A 163 16.72 -35.92 -7.87
CA ASP A 163 16.98 -37.32 -7.53
C ASP A 163 15.67 -38.11 -7.47
N PHE A 164 14.58 -37.41 -7.13
CA PHE A 164 13.23 -37.97 -7.10
C PHE A 164 12.45 -37.78 -8.40
N GLY A 165 13.01 -37.05 -9.38
CA GLY A 165 12.31 -36.72 -10.61
C GLY A 165 11.08 -35.83 -10.37
N ILE A 166 11.11 -34.96 -9.37
CA ILE A 166 10.03 -34.00 -9.08
C ILE A 166 10.44 -32.57 -9.44
N GLN A 167 9.47 -31.74 -9.80
CA GLN A 167 9.64 -30.29 -9.95
C GLN A 167 8.70 -29.59 -8.98
N ILE A 168 9.20 -28.59 -8.25
CA ILE A 168 8.45 -27.88 -7.22
C ILE A 168 8.30 -26.44 -7.68
N SER A 169 7.06 -25.99 -7.84
CA SER A 169 6.70 -24.63 -8.23
C SER A 169 5.68 -24.12 -7.22
N ASP A 170 6.05 -23.14 -6.40
CA ASP A 170 5.27 -22.56 -5.28
C ASP A 170 4.20 -23.48 -4.65
N ASN A 171 3.01 -23.56 -5.25
CA ASN A 171 1.86 -24.30 -4.71
C ASN A 171 1.61 -25.69 -5.31
N ILE A 172 2.46 -26.16 -6.23
CA ILE A 172 2.32 -27.45 -6.91
C ILE A 172 3.63 -28.24 -6.96
N ILE A 173 3.49 -29.57 -6.91
CA ILE A 173 4.55 -30.53 -7.17
C ILE A 173 4.18 -31.32 -8.42
N VAL A 174 5.12 -31.36 -9.35
CA VAL A 174 5.03 -32.08 -10.61
C VAL A 174 5.93 -33.30 -10.51
N ILE A 175 5.37 -34.47 -10.75
CA ILE A 175 6.02 -35.77 -10.64
C ILE A 175 6.38 -36.24 -12.05
N GLY A 176 7.68 -36.39 -12.31
CA GLY A 176 8.22 -36.74 -13.62
C GLY A 176 8.30 -35.57 -14.59
N GLU A 177 8.53 -35.90 -15.87
CA GLU A 177 8.43 -34.93 -16.96
C GLU A 177 7.02 -34.92 -17.53
N ILE A 178 6.28 -33.85 -17.26
CA ILE A 178 5.07 -33.55 -18.02
C ILE A 178 5.51 -32.97 -19.36
N GLN A 179 5.56 -33.82 -20.37
CA GLN A 179 5.74 -33.38 -21.74
C GLN A 179 4.53 -32.51 -22.12
N ASN A 180 4.78 -31.27 -22.55
CA ASN A 180 3.75 -30.39 -23.11
C ASN A 180 3.22 -31.02 -24.40
N VAL A 181 2.18 -31.86 -24.29
CA VAL A 181 1.58 -32.49 -25.46
C VAL A 181 0.10 -32.16 -25.50
N PHE A 182 -0.20 -30.88 -25.65
CA PHE A 182 -1.41 -30.53 -26.38
C PHE A 182 -1.25 -31.10 -27.81
N THR A 183 -2.24 -31.82 -28.29
CA THR A 183 -2.27 -32.28 -29.69
C THR A 183 -2.28 -31.08 -30.63
N SER A 184 -1.93 -31.26 -31.91
CA SER A 184 -1.99 -30.18 -32.89
C SER A 184 -3.38 -29.54 -32.98
N ASP A 185 -4.44 -30.34 -32.83
CA ASP A 185 -5.82 -29.85 -32.82
C ASP A 185 -6.13 -29.04 -31.56
N GLN A 186 -5.69 -29.50 -30.39
CA GLN A 186 -5.82 -28.76 -29.12
C GLN A 186 -5.06 -27.44 -29.14
N LEU A 187 -3.85 -27.43 -29.71
CA LEU A 187 -3.06 -26.21 -29.89
C LEU A 187 -3.77 -25.20 -30.78
N HIS A 188 -4.37 -25.66 -31.89
CA HIS A 188 -5.14 -24.78 -32.77
C HIS A 188 -6.33 -24.14 -32.03
N VAL A 189 -7.10 -24.94 -31.29
CA VAL A 189 -8.22 -24.44 -30.47
C VAL A 189 -7.75 -23.44 -29.42
N LEU A 190 -6.67 -23.76 -28.72
CA LEU A 190 -6.09 -22.90 -27.69
C LEU A 190 -5.61 -21.56 -28.28
N ASP A 191 -4.97 -21.60 -29.45
CA ASP A 191 -4.55 -20.40 -30.18
C ASP A 191 -5.74 -19.54 -30.61
N GLU A 192 -6.84 -20.14 -31.07
CA GLU A 192 -8.05 -19.40 -31.41
C GLU A 192 -8.68 -18.73 -30.18
N ILE A 193 -8.79 -19.45 -29.06
CA ILE A 193 -9.33 -18.90 -27.80
C ILE A 193 -8.45 -17.75 -27.31
N ILE A 194 -7.13 -17.95 -27.22
CA ILE A 194 -6.20 -16.92 -26.77
C ILE A 194 -6.22 -15.72 -27.72
N LYS A 195 -6.25 -15.94 -29.04
CA LYS A 195 -6.31 -14.86 -30.03
C LYS A 195 -7.62 -14.06 -29.92
N ASN A 196 -8.75 -14.74 -29.71
CA ASN A 196 -10.03 -14.08 -29.53
C ASN A 196 -10.06 -13.26 -28.23
N GLN A 197 -9.60 -13.83 -27.11
CA GLN A 197 -9.50 -13.10 -25.85
C GLN A 197 -8.53 -11.91 -25.95
N ALA A 198 -7.36 -12.11 -26.56
CA ALA A 198 -6.33 -11.08 -26.72
C ALA A 198 -6.73 -9.95 -27.70
N LYS A 199 -7.74 -10.20 -28.56
CA LYS A 199 -8.29 -9.15 -29.45
C LYS A 199 -9.16 -8.16 -28.69
N GLU A 200 -9.87 -8.64 -27.67
CA GLU A 200 -10.81 -7.84 -26.88
C GLU A 200 -10.18 -7.32 -25.58
N LYS A 201 -9.18 -8.02 -25.05
CA LYS A 201 -8.59 -7.77 -23.73
C LYS A 201 -7.08 -7.83 -23.81
N ILE A 202 -6.42 -6.83 -23.21
CA ILE A 202 -4.96 -6.82 -23.07
C ILE A 202 -4.49 -7.93 -22.11
N ILE A 203 -5.34 -8.30 -21.15
CA ILE A 203 -5.04 -9.28 -20.12
C ILE A 203 -6.00 -10.46 -20.26
N ILE A 204 -5.42 -11.66 -20.29
CA ILE A 204 -6.16 -12.91 -20.33
C ILE A 204 -6.07 -13.60 -18.96
N ARG A 205 -7.06 -14.43 -18.64
CA ARG A 205 -7.13 -15.14 -17.36
C ARG A 205 -7.20 -16.64 -17.62
N ILE A 206 -6.38 -17.41 -16.93
CA ILE A 206 -6.37 -18.88 -17.09
C ILE A 206 -7.74 -19.48 -16.79
N THR A 207 -8.42 -19.00 -15.75
CA THR A 207 -9.76 -19.51 -15.40
C THR A 207 -10.80 -19.27 -16.49
N GLN A 208 -10.68 -18.17 -17.25
CA GLN A 208 -11.55 -17.93 -18.40
C GLN A 208 -11.18 -18.81 -19.58
N ILE A 209 -9.88 -19.02 -19.83
CA ILE A 209 -9.40 -19.96 -20.86
C ILE A 209 -9.91 -21.37 -20.55
N ILE A 210 -9.79 -21.84 -19.31
CA ILE A 210 -10.30 -23.14 -18.86
C ILE A 210 -11.80 -23.25 -19.12
N ARG A 211 -12.58 -22.23 -18.75
CA ARG A 211 -14.03 -22.21 -19.00
C ARG A 211 -14.36 -22.28 -20.50
N ASP A 212 -13.62 -21.55 -21.33
CA ASP A 212 -13.82 -21.57 -22.79
C ASP A 212 -13.44 -22.94 -23.39
N LEU A 213 -12.53 -23.68 -22.73
CA LEU A 213 -12.10 -25.04 -23.08
C LEU A 213 -13.06 -26.14 -22.61
N GLU A 214 -14.01 -25.88 -21.71
CA GLU A 214 -14.96 -26.89 -21.18
C GLU A 214 -15.79 -27.58 -22.29
N ASN A 215 -15.99 -26.92 -23.42
CA ASN A 215 -16.72 -27.48 -24.57
C ASN A 215 -15.84 -28.26 -25.55
N TRP A 216 -14.56 -28.44 -25.24
CA TRP A 216 -13.56 -29.06 -26.12
C TRP A 216 -12.96 -30.32 -25.49
N ASP A 217 -12.20 -31.07 -26.28
CA ASP A 217 -11.59 -32.34 -25.87
C ASP A 217 -10.36 -32.11 -24.98
N PHE A 218 -10.58 -31.58 -23.77
CA PHE A 218 -9.59 -31.38 -22.71
C PHE A 218 -9.95 -32.17 -21.44
N ASN A 219 -10.99 -32.99 -21.49
CA ASN A 219 -11.53 -33.73 -20.34
C ASN A 219 -10.56 -34.77 -19.77
N GLN A 220 -9.47 -35.10 -20.50
CA GLN A 220 -8.42 -35.97 -19.99
C GLN A 220 -7.52 -35.32 -18.94
N TYR A 221 -7.56 -33.99 -18.79
CA TYR A 221 -6.77 -33.25 -17.81
C TYR A 221 -7.63 -32.86 -16.62
N SER A 222 -7.10 -33.02 -15.40
CA SER A 222 -7.66 -32.33 -14.24
C SER A 222 -7.52 -30.81 -14.38
N GLU A 223 -8.34 -30.03 -13.67
CA GLU A 223 -8.25 -28.56 -13.71
C GLU A 223 -6.85 -28.05 -13.33
N LEU A 224 -6.20 -28.72 -12.36
CA LEU A 224 -4.85 -28.38 -11.92
C LEU A 224 -3.80 -28.66 -13.00
N GLU A 225 -3.91 -29.80 -13.70
CA GLU A 225 -3.05 -30.14 -14.83
C GLU A 225 -3.24 -29.18 -15.99
N LEU A 226 -4.49 -28.88 -16.33
CA LEU A 226 -4.81 -27.95 -17.40
C LEU A 226 -4.26 -26.55 -17.08
N LYS A 227 -4.42 -26.07 -15.85
CA LYS A 227 -3.84 -24.79 -15.39
C LYS A 227 -2.32 -24.77 -15.60
N TYR A 228 -1.61 -25.78 -15.11
CA TYR A 228 -0.15 -25.86 -15.25
C TYR A 228 0.31 -25.88 -16.72
N LEU A 229 -0.36 -26.68 -17.56
CA LEU A 229 -0.05 -26.77 -18.98
C LEU A 229 -0.31 -25.45 -19.71
N LEU A 230 -1.39 -24.73 -19.33
CA LEU A 230 -1.69 -23.41 -19.86
C LEU A 230 -0.66 -22.37 -19.44
N GLU A 231 -0.20 -22.36 -18.19
CA GLU A 231 0.87 -21.46 -17.72
C GLU A 231 2.16 -21.66 -18.52
N LYS A 232 2.57 -22.91 -18.72
CA LYS A 232 3.70 -23.25 -19.60
C LYS A 232 3.49 -22.81 -21.03
N TYR A 233 2.28 -23.01 -21.56
CA TYR A 233 1.94 -22.62 -22.93
C TYR A 233 2.04 -21.11 -23.12
N LEU A 234 1.44 -20.34 -22.23
CA LEU A 234 1.43 -18.89 -22.25
C LEU A 234 2.84 -18.32 -22.14
N SER A 235 3.64 -18.81 -21.19
CA SER A 235 5.04 -18.43 -21.03
C SER A 235 5.85 -18.65 -22.32
N LYS A 236 5.70 -19.83 -22.95
CA LYS A 236 6.40 -20.16 -24.20
C LYS A 236 5.97 -19.27 -25.38
N ASN A 237 4.72 -18.80 -25.38
CA ASN A 237 4.15 -17.94 -26.42
C ASN A 237 4.28 -16.45 -26.11
N GLY A 238 5.23 -16.08 -25.25
CA GLY A 238 5.59 -14.68 -25.01
C GLY A 238 4.58 -13.93 -24.13
N PHE A 239 3.79 -14.63 -23.32
CA PHE A 239 3.03 -14.01 -22.24
C PHE A 239 3.83 -14.02 -20.94
N THR A 240 3.51 -13.07 -20.07
CA THR A 240 4.11 -12.94 -18.74
C THR A 240 3.01 -12.97 -17.70
N GLU A 241 3.26 -13.72 -16.63
CA GLU A 241 2.37 -13.81 -15.50
C GLU A 241 2.39 -12.50 -14.69
N LEU A 242 1.20 -12.06 -14.28
CA LEU A 242 0.99 -10.89 -13.42
C LEU A 242 0.49 -11.26 -12.02
N GLY A 243 0.44 -12.56 -11.73
CA GLY A 243 -0.15 -13.13 -10.52
C GLY A 243 -1.64 -13.44 -10.67
N ASN A 244 -2.17 -14.25 -9.75
CA ASN A 244 -3.60 -14.63 -9.69
C ASN A 244 -4.16 -15.19 -11.01
N GLY A 245 -3.33 -15.88 -11.80
CA GLY A 245 -3.71 -16.46 -13.09
C GLY A 245 -3.98 -15.43 -14.20
N GLN A 246 -3.53 -14.18 -14.02
CA GLN A 246 -3.59 -13.11 -15.03
C GLN A 246 -2.31 -13.10 -15.86
N TRP A 247 -2.47 -13.00 -17.18
CA TRP A 247 -1.36 -13.02 -18.13
C TRP A 247 -1.49 -11.87 -19.13
N ILE A 248 -0.36 -11.26 -19.46
CA ILE A 248 -0.25 -10.20 -20.46
C ILE A 248 0.77 -10.60 -21.52
N LYS A 249 0.58 -10.17 -22.77
CA LYS A 249 1.64 -10.32 -23.77
C LYS A 249 2.85 -9.48 -23.39
N SER A 250 4.04 -9.99 -23.64
CA SER A 250 5.30 -9.28 -23.34
C SER A 250 5.38 -7.93 -24.05
N GLU A 251 4.81 -7.81 -25.25
CA GLU A 251 4.76 -6.55 -26.02
C GLU A 251 3.87 -5.48 -25.36
N ASP A 252 2.87 -5.88 -24.58
CA ASP A 252 1.91 -4.98 -23.93
C ASP A 252 2.33 -4.57 -22.52
N GLN A 253 3.40 -5.14 -21.95
CA GLN A 253 3.87 -4.81 -20.60
C GLN A 253 4.18 -3.33 -20.40
N GLN A 254 4.62 -2.63 -21.45
CA GLN A 254 4.90 -1.19 -21.40
C GLN A 254 3.66 -0.38 -20.98
N LYS A 255 2.44 -0.87 -21.26
CA LYS A 255 1.19 -0.24 -20.86
C LYS A 255 0.98 -0.21 -19.34
N LEU A 256 1.53 -1.19 -18.61
CA LEU A 256 1.50 -1.20 -17.13
C LEU A 256 2.34 -0.06 -16.53
N LYS A 257 3.35 0.38 -17.27
CA LYS A 257 4.29 1.45 -16.90
C LYS A 257 3.93 2.79 -17.54
N ARG A 258 2.66 2.98 -17.94
CA ARG A 258 2.20 4.25 -18.50
C ARG A 258 2.60 5.40 -17.56
N PRO A 259 3.37 6.40 -18.04
CA PRO A 259 3.74 7.54 -17.23
C PRO A 259 2.48 8.36 -16.92
N ILE A 260 2.40 8.86 -15.69
CA ILE A 260 1.32 9.74 -15.25
C ILE A 260 1.91 11.05 -14.75
N GLN A 261 1.31 12.16 -15.17
CA GLN A 261 1.65 13.44 -14.59
C GLN A 261 0.88 13.62 -13.28
N LYS A 262 1.56 13.49 -12.13
CA LYS A 262 0.89 13.56 -10.81
C LYS A 262 0.42 14.96 -10.41
N ARG A 263 1.02 16.02 -10.98
CA ARG A 263 0.73 17.41 -10.62
C ARG A 263 0.39 18.25 -11.85
N PRO A 264 -0.67 19.08 -11.79
CA PRO A 264 -0.98 19.99 -12.88
C PRO A 264 0.14 21.04 -13.01
N GLU A 265 0.44 21.43 -14.24
CA GLU A 265 1.29 22.60 -14.44
C GLU A 265 0.50 23.85 -14.08
N VAL A 266 1.07 24.67 -13.20
CA VAL A 266 0.46 25.89 -12.68
C VAL A 266 1.47 27.03 -12.74
N PRO A 267 1.03 28.28 -12.95
CA PRO A 267 1.94 29.41 -13.05
C PRO A 267 2.64 29.69 -11.72
N ARG A 268 3.94 29.98 -11.78
CA ARG A 268 4.76 30.35 -10.62
C ARG A 268 5.28 31.77 -10.82
N ASN A 269 4.89 32.66 -9.93
CA ASN A 269 5.45 34.02 -9.86
C ASN A 269 6.38 34.05 -8.65
N THR A 270 7.56 34.64 -8.81
CA THR A 270 8.47 34.91 -7.70
C THR A 270 7.79 35.86 -6.71
N SER A 271 8.01 35.66 -5.42
CA SER A 271 7.47 36.58 -4.41
C SER A 271 8.32 37.85 -4.39
N ILE A 272 7.65 38.99 -4.51
CA ILE A 272 8.30 40.30 -4.39
C ILE A 272 8.98 40.43 -3.01
N LEU A 273 8.43 39.79 -1.99
CA LEU A 273 8.99 39.79 -0.64
C LEU A 273 10.25 38.94 -0.52
N ILE A 274 10.35 37.84 -1.26
CA ILE A 274 11.55 37.01 -1.32
C ILE A 274 12.69 37.80 -1.98
N ASP A 275 12.38 38.46 -3.10
CA ASP A 275 13.34 39.32 -3.82
C ASP A 275 13.82 40.50 -2.95
N LEU A 276 12.92 41.09 -2.16
CA LEU A 276 13.26 42.19 -1.23
C LEU A 276 14.02 41.72 0.02
N LEU A 277 13.85 40.47 0.46
CA LEU A 277 14.42 39.94 1.70
C LEU A 277 15.63 39.02 1.50
N ASN A 278 16.09 38.84 0.25
CA ASN A 278 17.14 37.90 -0.14
C ASN A 278 16.91 36.50 0.48
N ILE A 279 15.68 36.01 0.40
CA ILE A 279 15.34 34.61 0.70
C ILE A 279 15.47 33.83 -0.60
N THR A 280 15.92 32.59 -0.60
CA THR A 280 15.94 31.77 -1.82
C THR A 280 14.66 30.92 -1.89
N GLU A 281 14.08 30.71 -3.08
CA GLU A 281 12.88 29.85 -3.24
C GLU A 281 13.10 28.42 -2.69
N THR A 282 14.34 27.90 -2.79
CA THR A 282 14.76 26.63 -2.20
C THR A 282 14.57 26.55 -0.69
N GLU A 283 14.72 27.65 0.06
CA GLU A 283 14.53 27.67 1.51
C GLU A 283 13.05 27.54 1.93
N LEU A 284 12.10 27.76 1.02
CA LEU A 284 10.65 27.65 1.27
C LEU A 284 10.04 26.34 0.76
N ASP A 285 10.65 25.73 -0.27
CA ASP A 285 10.25 24.45 -0.84
C ASP A 285 10.72 23.24 0.01
N GLU A 286 11.75 23.40 0.85
CA GLU A 286 12.42 22.32 1.61
C GLU A 286 11.77 21.88 2.95
N ILE A 287 10.58 22.38 3.30
CA ILE A 287 9.89 21.89 4.51
C ILE A 287 9.25 20.52 4.26
N LYS A 288 9.92 19.46 4.74
CA LYS A 288 9.45 18.06 4.71
C LYS A 288 8.25 17.87 5.64
N GLN A 289 7.36 16.92 5.30
CA GLN A 289 6.16 16.55 6.08
C GLN A 289 6.46 16.30 7.57
N SER A 290 7.67 15.80 7.89
CA SER A 290 8.16 15.59 9.25
C SER A 290 8.26 16.87 10.11
N GLN A 291 8.12 18.04 9.52
CA GLN A 291 8.18 19.34 10.21
C GLN A 291 6.80 19.97 10.43
N LEU A 292 5.72 19.38 9.88
CA LEU A 292 4.35 19.80 10.13
C LEU A 292 3.85 19.19 11.46
N PRO A 293 3.03 19.90 12.24
CA PRO A 293 2.42 19.32 13.45
C PRO A 293 1.55 18.10 13.12
N GLY A 294 1.57 17.07 13.97
CA GLY A 294 0.91 15.79 13.70
C GLY A 294 -0.61 15.87 13.54
N ASP A 295 -1.25 16.85 14.17
CA ASP A 295 -2.69 17.17 14.06
C ASP A 295 -3.07 17.87 12.75
N VAL A 296 -2.07 18.38 12.02
CA VAL A 296 -2.24 19.10 10.76
C VAL A 296 -2.15 18.16 9.55
N ILE A 297 -1.41 17.05 9.72
CA ILE A 297 -1.20 16.06 8.67
C ILE A 297 -2.54 15.53 8.12
N PRO A 298 -3.57 15.16 8.92
CA PRO A 298 -4.87 14.72 8.38
C PRO A 298 -5.58 15.78 7.54
N ASN A 299 -5.55 17.05 7.98
CA ASN A 299 -6.18 18.16 7.26
C ASN A 299 -5.47 18.45 5.93
N ILE A 300 -4.15 18.28 5.88
CA ILE A 300 -3.34 18.47 4.67
C ILE A 300 -3.46 17.25 3.73
N LEU A 301 -3.55 16.03 4.28
CA LEU A 301 -3.78 14.78 3.54
C LEU A 301 -5.14 14.75 2.85
N GLU A 302 -6.15 15.40 3.42
CA GLU A 302 -7.47 15.55 2.78
C GLU A 302 -7.38 16.26 1.41
N TYR A 303 -6.34 17.08 1.19
CA TYR A 303 -6.10 17.75 -0.09
C TYR A 303 -5.26 16.95 -1.10
N GLY A 304 -5.00 15.66 -0.86
CA GLY A 304 -4.68 14.68 -1.90
C GLY A 304 -3.23 14.60 -2.41
N ASP A 305 -2.29 15.36 -1.86
CA ASP A 305 -0.94 15.54 -2.45
C ASP A 305 0.21 14.74 -1.81
N PHE A 306 -0.03 13.94 -0.77
CA PHE A 306 1.06 13.25 -0.06
C PHE A 306 0.95 11.72 -0.13
N GLN A 307 2.10 11.11 -0.43
CA GLN A 307 2.33 9.69 -0.26
C GLN A 307 2.77 9.46 1.19
N GLU A 308 2.00 8.68 1.95
CA GLU A 308 2.53 8.11 3.19
C GLU A 308 3.51 6.99 2.82
N ASP A 309 4.72 7.03 3.39
CA ASP A 309 5.62 5.87 3.39
C ASP A 309 4.95 4.76 4.19
N SER A 310 4.32 3.81 3.48
CA SER A 310 3.72 2.62 4.09
C SER A 310 4.77 1.53 4.19
N GLY A 311 5.55 1.55 5.27
CA GLY A 311 6.42 0.45 5.69
C GLY A 311 5.66 -0.68 6.40
N ASP A 312 4.42 -0.96 5.99
CA ASP A 312 3.59 -1.98 6.64
C ASP A 312 3.89 -3.37 6.06
N SER A 313 4.11 -4.32 6.97
CA SER A 313 4.30 -5.74 6.66
C SER A 313 3.07 -6.32 5.97
N VAL A 314 3.30 -7.01 4.86
CA VAL A 314 2.27 -7.71 4.09
C VAL A 314 1.58 -8.75 4.98
N ALA A 315 0.31 -8.54 5.30
CA ALA A 315 -0.50 -9.59 5.92
C ALA A 315 -0.57 -10.79 4.97
N THR A 316 -0.28 -11.99 5.48
CA THR A 316 -0.15 -13.23 4.69
C THR A 316 -1.46 -13.73 4.08
N THR A 317 -2.61 -13.21 4.52
CA THR A 317 -3.94 -13.57 3.99
C THR A 317 -4.77 -12.30 3.82
N TRP A 318 -4.99 -11.91 2.56
CA TRP A 318 -5.87 -10.80 2.22
C TRP A 318 -7.31 -11.29 2.06
N GLU A 319 -8.24 -10.55 2.65
CA GLU A 319 -9.67 -10.72 2.47
C GLU A 319 -10.26 -9.49 1.78
N PRO A 320 -11.19 -9.66 0.82
CA PRO A 320 -11.85 -8.54 0.18
C PRO A 320 -12.65 -7.74 1.22
N PRO A 321 -12.63 -6.40 1.15
CA PRO A 321 -13.37 -5.59 2.10
C PRO A 321 -14.88 -5.83 1.96
N SER A 322 -15.54 -6.01 3.09
CA SER A 322 -16.99 -6.22 3.19
C SER A 322 -17.81 -4.94 2.99
N THR A 323 -17.15 -3.79 2.94
CA THR A 323 -17.77 -2.47 2.79
C THR A 323 -17.01 -1.63 1.76
N GLU A 324 -17.70 -0.65 1.21
CA GLU A 324 -17.11 0.33 0.30
C GLU A 324 -16.00 1.16 0.98
N ILE A 325 -14.93 1.43 0.23
CA ILE A 325 -13.79 2.23 0.68
C ILE A 325 -13.85 3.59 -0.01
N LYS A 326 -13.73 4.66 0.76
CA LYS A 326 -13.67 6.02 0.22
C LYS A 326 -12.33 6.25 -0.48
N LEU A 327 -12.35 6.70 -1.73
CA LEU A 327 -11.15 7.11 -2.46
C LEU A 327 -10.61 8.46 -1.93
N PRO A 328 -9.31 8.74 -2.13
CA PRO A 328 -8.81 10.11 -2.02
C PRO A 328 -9.61 11.07 -2.90
N ILE A 329 -9.73 12.32 -2.46
CA ILE A 329 -10.49 13.33 -3.21
C ILE A 329 -9.84 13.53 -4.58
N VAL A 330 -10.68 13.44 -5.62
CA VAL A 330 -10.24 13.44 -7.00
C VAL A 330 -9.90 14.86 -7.45
N THR A 331 -8.71 15.09 -7.98
CA THR A 331 -8.30 16.38 -8.58
C THR A 331 -8.55 16.39 -10.09
N TYR A 332 -8.43 17.56 -10.73
CA TYR A 332 -8.50 17.67 -12.19
C TYR A 332 -7.42 16.82 -12.86
N GLN A 333 -6.22 16.79 -12.28
CA GLN A 333 -5.11 16.00 -12.80
C GLN A 333 -5.40 14.49 -12.71
N ASN A 334 -6.06 14.02 -11.66
CA ASN A 334 -6.50 12.62 -11.53
C ASN A 334 -7.45 12.21 -12.66
N ILE A 335 -8.42 13.08 -12.98
CA ILE A 335 -9.40 12.84 -14.04
C ILE A 335 -8.72 12.90 -15.41
N LEU A 336 -7.87 13.91 -15.65
CA LEU A 336 -7.17 14.09 -16.91
C LEU A 336 -6.26 12.90 -17.23
N GLU A 337 -5.44 12.49 -16.29
CA GLU A 337 -4.44 11.43 -16.48
C GLU A 337 -4.98 10.03 -16.23
N GLY A 338 -6.20 9.90 -15.72
CA GLY A 338 -6.84 8.61 -15.46
C GLY A 338 -6.19 7.83 -14.31
N PHE A 339 -5.98 8.45 -13.15
CA PHE A 339 -5.41 7.76 -11.98
C PHE A 339 -5.96 8.26 -10.64
N PHE A 340 -5.86 7.42 -9.62
CA PHE A 340 -6.14 7.72 -8.22
C PHE A 340 -4.92 7.43 -7.36
N ASN A 341 -4.71 8.20 -6.30
CA ASN A 341 -3.65 7.92 -5.33
C ASN A 341 -4.02 6.68 -4.48
N LEU A 342 -3.07 5.79 -4.25
CA LEU A 342 -3.27 4.57 -3.48
C LEU A 342 -3.00 4.82 -1.99
N SER A 343 -3.99 5.39 -1.30
CA SER A 343 -3.94 5.60 0.15
C SER A 343 -3.86 4.27 0.92
N LYS A 344 -3.44 4.29 2.19
CA LYS A 344 -3.41 3.09 3.04
C LYS A 344 -4.75 2.36 3.09
N GLU A 345 -5.85 3.11 3.18
CA GLU A 345 -7.20 2.52 3.14
C GLU A 345 -7.52 1.94 1.76
N LEU A 346 -7.21 2.64 0.67
CA LEU A 346 -7.48 2.13 -0.68
C LEU A 346 -6.63 0.88 -1.01
N ARG A 347 -5.41 0.76 -0.47
CA ARG A 347 -4.59 -0.46 -0.63
C ARG A 347 -5.30 -1.71 -0.14
N LYS A 348 -6.08 -1.61 0.95
CA LYS A 348 -6.84 -2.74 1.51
C LYS A 348 -7.90 -3.27 0.55
N ALA A 349 -8.32 -2.47 -0.44
CA ALA A 349 -9.23 -2.92 -1.48
C ALA A 349 -8.65 -3.99 -2.41
N PHE A 350 -7.33 -4.18 -2.42
CA PHE A 350 -6.64 -5.00 -3.40
C PHE A 350 -5.71 -6.02 -2.71
N PRO A 351 -5.61 -7.26 -3.24
CA PRO A 351 -4.70 -8.26 -2.70
C PRO A 351 -3.25 -7.78 -2.81
N PRO A 352 -2.41 -8.00 -1.79
CA PRO A 352 -1.00 -7.66 -1.86
C PRO A 352 -0.32 -8.41 -3.02
N SER A 353 0.55 -7.71 -3.73
CA SER A 353 1.32 -8.23 -4.86
C SER A 353 2.70 -7.59 -4.85
N GLU A 354 3.73 -8.36 -5.20
CA GLU A 354 5.11 -7.85 -5.33
C GLU A 354 5.30 -6.95 -6.57
N GLY A 355 4.28 -6.84 -7.43
CA GLY A 355 4.34 -6.08 -8.67
C GLY A 355 3.08 -5.24 -8.89
N TYR A 356 2.27 -5.72 -9.83
CA TYR A 356 1.02 -5.10 -10.20
C TYR A 356 -0.14 -5.98 -9.75
N PHE A 357 -1.29 -5.35 -9.52
CA PHE A 357 -2.57 -6.06 -9.48
C PHE A 357 -3.53 -5.40 -10.46
N ILE A 358 -4.30 -6.20 -11.20
CA ILE A 358 -5.17 -5.67 -12.26
C ILE A 358 -6.64 -5.95 -11.95
N PRO A 359 -7.32 -4.99 -11.29
CA PRO A 359 -8.76 -5.00 -11.15
C PRO A 359 -9.45 -4.59 -12.45
N ASN A 360 -10.64 -5.12 -12.68
CA ASN A 360 -11.59 -4.53 -13.62
C ASN A 360 -12.48 -3.57 -12.83
N ILE A 361 -12.55 -2.33 -13.25
CA ILE A 361 -13.27 -1.28 -12.56
C ILE A 361 -14.33 -0.70 -13.48
N GLN A 362 -15.58 -0.76 -13.04
CA GLN A 362 -16.69 0.01 -13.61
C GLN A 362 -16.72 1.38 -12.94
N ILE A 363 -16.91 2.46 -13.70
CA ILE A 363 -17.01 3.82 -13.18
C ILE A 363 -18.38 4.35 -13.58
N GLY A 364 -19.21 4.69 -12.58
CA GLY A 364 -20.58 5.11 -12.88
C GLY A 364 -21.36 4.02 -13.61
N GLU A 365 -21.82 4.32 -14.83
CA GLU A 365 -22.56 3.38 -15.69
C GLU A 365 -21.71 2.79 -16.83
N SER A 366 -20.39 3.01 -16.79
CA SER A 366 -19.48 2.52 -17.83
C SER A 366 -19.40 0.99 -17.92
N GLU A 367 -18.79 0.48 -18.99
CA GLU A 367 -18.29 -0.89 -19.01
C GLU A 367 -17.10 -1.05 -18.04
N TYR A 368 -16.77 -2.31 -17.75
CA TYR A 368 -15.61 -2.66 -16.93
C TYR A 368 -14.31 -2.38 -17.67
N LEU A 369 -13.42 -1.62 -17.04
CA LEU A 369 -12.12 -1.26 -17.60
C LEU A 369 -10.99 -1.85 -16.76
N PRO A 370 -9.90 -2.34 -17.37
CA PRO A 370 -8.75 -2.79 -16.62
C PRO A 370 -8.00 -1.58 -16.04
N PHE A 371 -7.70 -1.66 -14.76
CA PHE A 371 -6.83 -0.73 -14.05
C PHE A 371 -5.57 -1.43 -13.57
N VAL A 372 -4.53 -0.66 -13.31
CA VAL A 372 -3.28 -1.13 -12.74
C VAL A 372 -3.16 -0.54 -11.35
N VAL A 373 -3.14 -1.41 -10.34
CA VAL A 373 -2.66 -1.09 -9.01
C VAL A 373 -1.14 -1.21 -9.05
N ASP A 374 -0.48 -0.07 -8.99
CA ASP A 374 0.98 0.05 -8.95
C ASP A 374 1.40 0.33 -7.50
N TYR A 375 1.82 -0.73 -6.80
CA TYR A 375 2.23 -0.65 -5.40
C TYR A 375 3.56 0.09 -5.20
N TYR A 376 4.37 0.26 -6.24
CA TYR A 376 5.62 1.01 -6.20
C TYR A 376 5.38 2.51 -6.38
N GLU A 377 4.54 2.88 -7.35
CA GLU A 377 4.20 4.28 -7.60
C GLU A 377 3.08 4.81 -6.69
N ASN A 378 2.45 3.93 -5.92
CA ASN A 378 1.32 4.19 -5.02
C ASN A 378 0.13 4.79 -5.76
N VAL A 379 -0.25 4.18 -6.88
CA VAL A 379 -1.37 4.65 -7.71
C VAL A 379 -2.24 3.52 -8.24
N LEU A 380 -3.51 3.84 -8.45
CA LEU A 380 -4.46 3.05 -9.23
C LEU A 380 -4.70 3.80 -10.54
N LYS A 381 -4.20 3.30 -11.67
CA LYS A 381 -4.20 4.01 -12.96
C LYS A 381 -4.83 3.20 -14.09
N THR A 382 -5.43 3.88 -15.06
CA THR A 382 -5.90 3.23 -16.30
C THR A 382 -4.71 2.76 -17.13
N MET A 383 -4.89 1.66 -17.87
CA MET A 383 -3.85 1.13 -18.74
C MET A 383 -3.57 2.03 -19.96
N ASP A 384 -4.56 2.80 -20.41
CA ASP A 384 -4.47 3.62 -21.62
C ASP A 384 -5.33 4.90 -21.56
N GLU A 385 -5.28 5.66 -22.65
CA GLU A 385 -5.99 6.92 -22.86
C GLU A 385 -7.51 6.73 -23.02
N ASN A 386 -7.96 5.56 -23.50
CA ASN A 386 -9.39 5.27 -23.60
C ASN A 386 -9.99 5.18 -22.19
N GLY A 387 -9.29 4.50 -21.28
CA GLY A 387 -9.66 4.49 -19.86
C GLY A 387 -9.70 5.91 -19.29
N ALA A 388 -8.66 6.72 -19.51
CA ALA A 388 -8.63 8.11 -19.03
C ALA A 388 -9.80 8.94 -19.59
N SER A 389 -10.15 8.76 -20.87
CA SER A 389 -11.31 9.42 -21.48
C SER A 389 -12.62 9.03 -20.80
N ILE A 390 -12.79 7.78 -20.38
CA ILE A 390 -14.00 7.35 -19.65
C ILE A 390 -14.06 8.02 -18.29
N LEU A 391 -12.94 8.18 -17.57
CA LEU A 391 -12.94 8.95 -16.32
C LEU A 391 -13.39 10.39 -16.54
N ARG A 392 -12.96 11.04 -17.63
CA ARG A 392 -13.38 12.40 -17.98
C ARG A 392 -14.87 12.51 -18.32
N GLN A 393 -15.50 11.43 -18.76
CA GLN A 393 -16.92 11.39 -19.09
C GLN A 393 -17.79 11.07 -17.87
N GLU A 394 -17.36 10.09 -17.06
CA GLU A 394 -18.14 9.56 -15.93
C GLU A 394 -17.95 10.35 -14.64
N ILE A 395 -16.79 10.99 -14.44
CA ILE A 395 -16.52 11.81 -13.25
C ILE A 395 -16.91 13.26 -13.56
N PRO A 396 -18.00 13.78 -12.96
CA PRO A 396 -18.61 15.02 -13.42
C PRO A 396 -17.76 16.27 -13.11
N HIS A 397 -16.91 16.22 -12.08
CA HIS A 397 -16.02 17.32 -11.72
C HIS A 397 -14.93 16.87 -10.72
N ALA A 398 -13.85 17.62 -10.65
CA ALA A 398 -12.85 17.50 -9.59
C ALA A 398 -13.41 17.96 -8.22
N GLY A 399 -12.78 17.55 -7.13
CA GLY A 399 -13.25 17.72 -5.76
C GLY A 399 -14.34 16.73 -5.33
N ILE A 400 -14.85 15.89 -6.23
CA ILE A 400 -15.87 14.88 -5.91
C ILE A 400 -15.31 13.81 -4.97
N LYS A 401 -16.16 13.33 -4.06
CA LYS A 401 -15.88 12.18 -3.19
C LYS A 401 -16.36 10.93 -3.93
N LEU A 402 -15.48 9.94 -4.07
CA LEU A 402 -15.78 8.66 -4.72
C LEU A 402 -15.60 7.52 -3.72
N TRP A 403 -16.28 6.40 -4.00
CA TRP A 403 -16.16 5.14 -3.27
C TRP A 403 -15.85 4.01 -4.23
N ILE A 404 -15.06 3.04 -3.78
CA ILE A 404 -14.82 1.78 -4.46
C ILE A 404 -15.46 0.66 -3.66
N GLU A 405 -16.21 -0.21 -4.33
CA GLU A 405 -16.71 -1.45 -3.76
C GLU A 405 -16.13 -2.65 -4.50
N TYR A 406 -15.80 -3.70 -3.75
CA TYR A 406 -15.52 -5.00 -4.32
C TYR A 406 -16.85 -5.69 -4.64
N GLN A 407 -16.99 -6.19 -5.87
CA GLN A 407 -18.17 -6.95 -6.27
C GLN A 407 -17.90 -8.45 -6.24
N HIS A 408 -17.00 -8.93 -7.10
CA HIS A 408 -16.58 -10.33 -7.18
C HIS A 408 -15.46 -10.51 -8.21
N ASN A 409 -14.61 -11.53 -8.07
CA ASN A 409 -13.67 -11.98 -9.12
C ASN A 409 -12.79 -10.86 -9.72
N ASN A 410 -12.27 -9.98 -8.85
CA ASN A 410 -11.48 -8.79 -9.21
C ASN A 410 -12.27 -7.71 -9.97
N ASN A 411 -13.61 -7.75 -9.93
CA ASN A 411 -14.46 -6.68 -10.43
C ASN A 411 -14.81 -5.73 -9.28
N TYR A 412 -14.68 -4.45 -9.56
CA TYR A 412 -14.94 -3.37 -8.63
C TYR A 412 -15.81 -2.31 -9.29
N ARG A 413 -16.53 -1.54 -8.49
CA ARG A 413 -17.28 -0.37 -8.96
C ARG A 413 -16.80 0.87 -8.23
N ILE A 414 -16.47 1.90 -8.99
CA ILE A 414 -16.26 3.26 -8.50
C ILE A 414 -17.52 4.08 -8.75
N PHE A 415 -18.05 4.71 -7.71
CA PHE A 415 -19.26 5.52 -7.81
C PHE A 415 -19.20 6.76 -6.91
N ALA A 416 -20.04 7.73 -7.24
CA ALA A 416 -20.28 8.93 -6.44
C ALA A 416 -21.63 8.84 -5.73
N LYS A 417 -21.71 9.40 -4.51
CA LYS A 417 -22.97 9.47 -3.77
C LYS A 417 -23.72 10.76 -4.10
N PRO A 418 -25.00 10.70 -4.49
CA PRO A 418 -25.79 11.89 -4.76
C PRO A 418 -26.11 12.62 -3.45
N LEU A 419 -26.22 13.95 -3.52
CA LEU A 419 -26.76 14.76 -2.44
C LEU A 419 -28.30 14.71 -2.47
N GLU A 420 -28.94 14.83 -1.31
CA GLU A 420 -30.41 14.93 -1.22
C GLU A 420 -30.97 16.07 -2.07
N LYS A 421 -30.23 17.19 -2.14
CA LYS A 421 -30.54 18.36 -2.98
C LYS A 421 -29.24 18.94 -3.53
N PRO A 422 -29.25 19.46 -4.77
CA PRO A 422 -28.10 20.18 -5.30
C PRO A 422 -27.71 21.36 -4.40
N VAL A 423 -26.41 21.56 -4.21
CA VAL A 423 -25.86 22.69 -3.45
C VAL A 423 -25.13 23.62 -4.40
N ASN A 424 -25.44 24.92 -4.35
CA ASN A 424 -24.76 25.91 -5.15
C ASN A 424 -23.44 26.35 -4.49
N HIS A 425 -22.39 26.43 -5.30
CA HIS A 425 -21.11 26.98 -4.88
C HIS A 425 -20.72 28.15 -5.75
N ARG A 426 -20.53 29.31 -5.09
CA ARG A 426 -19.88 30.48 -5.68
C ARG A 426 -18.46 30.11 -6.09
N CYS A 427 -18.16 30.23 -7.38
CA CYS A 427 -16.89 29.92 -8.01
C CYS A 427 -16.44 31.13 -8.84
N LYS A 428 -15.13 31.34 -8.95
CA LYS A 428 -14.52 32.34 -9.84
C LYS A 428 -14.13 31.62 -11.12
N ILE A 429 -14.65 32.06 -12.26
CA ILE A 429 -14.33 31.51 -13.58
C ILE A 429 -13.61 32.58 -14.38
N ALA A 430 -12.53 32.19 -15.05
CA ALA A 430 -11.82 33.03 -15.99
C ALA A 430 -12.28 32.70 -17.42
N LYS A 431 -12.60 33.73 -18.21
CA LYS A 431 -13.07 33.61 -19.60
C LYS A 431 -12.36 34.63 -20.48
N TRP A 432 -12.17 34.30 -21.74
CA TRP A 432 -11.72 35.24 -22.76
C TRP A 432 -12.92 35.96 -23.37
N ASP A 433 -12.85 37.27 -23.47
CA ASP A 433 -13.82 38.04 -24.26
C ASP A 433 -13.46 38.06 -25.75
N ASP A 434 -14.34 38.62 -26.57
CA ASP A 434 -14.19 38.71 -28.03
C ASP A 434 -12.94 39.52 -28.45
N ASP A 435 -12.45 40.40 -27.57
CA ASP A 435 -11.26 41.23 -27.78
C ASP A 435 -9.96 40.55 -27.31
N GLY A 436 -10.07 39.31 -26.78
CA GLY A 436 -8.93 38.54 -26.27
C GLY A 436 -8.43 39.01 -24.91
N ASN A 437 -9.23 39.78 -24.16
CA ASN A 437 -8.93 40.13 -22.78
C ASN A 437 -9.50 39.08 -21.82
N LEU A 438 -8.81 38.92 -20.69
CA LEU A 438 -9.23 38.00 -19.65
C LEU A 438 -10.26 38.67 -18.73
N GLN A 439 -11.44 38.08 -18.65
CA GLN A 439 -12.52 38.49 -17.75
C GLN A 439 -12.72 37.45 -16.65
N PHE A 440 -13.09 37.92 -15.46
CA PHE A 440 -13.43 37.08 -14.33
C PHE A 440 -14.90 37.28 -13.99
N GLU A 441 -15.65 36.18 -13.96
CA GLU A 441 -17.00 36.17 -13.45
C GLU A 441 -17.06 35.34 -12.16
N GLU A 442 -17.93 35.76 -11.27
CA GLU A 442 -18.33 34.91 -10.16
C GLU A 442 -19.71 34.34 -10.45
N THR A 443 -19.80 33.01 -10.42
CA THR A 443 -21.03 32.31 -10.74
C THR A 443 -21.33 31.24 -9.71
N GLU A 444 -22.61 30.90 -9.54
CA GLU A 444 -23.04 29.80 -8.70
C GLU A 444 -23.17 28.53 -9.54
N ILE A 445 -22.36 27.52 -9.22
CA ILE A 445 -22.38 26.23 -9.90
C ILE A 445 -23.12 25.22 -9.02
N PRO A 446 -24.20 24.59 -9.50
CA PRO A 446 -24.91 23.56 -8.75
C PRO A 446 -24.12 22.24 -8.76
N VAL A 447 -23.85 21.71 -7.57
CA VAL A 447 -23.20 20.41 -7.39
C VAL A 447 -24.21 19.39 -6.87
N ARG A 448 -24.24 18.20 -7.46
CA ARG A 448 -25.24 17.15 -7.19
C ARG A 448 -24.72 15.96 -6.40
N PHE A 449 -23.41 15.87 -6.19
CA PHE A 449 -22.76 14.74 -5.54
C PHE A 449 -21.96 15.19 -4.32
N GLU A 450 -21.71 14.26 -3.41
CA GLU A 450 -20.80 14.47 -2.30
C GLU A 450 -19.42 14.90 -2.82
N HIS A 451 -18.88 15.97 -2.25
CA HIS A 451 -17.63 16.55 -2.72
C HIS A 451 -16.97 17.38 -1.60
N GLU A 452 -15.77 17.87 -1.88
CA GLU A 452 -15.05 18.79 -1.02
C GLU A 452 -15.05 20.20 -1.60
N LYS A 453 -15.71 21.11 -0.88
CA LYS A 453 -16.13 22.43 -1.38
C LYS A 453 -14.95 23.27 -1.86
N ASN A 454 -13.86 23.32 -1.09
CA ASN A 454 -12.72 24.16 -1.42
C ASN A 454 -11.89 23.58 -2.57
N ILE A 455 -11.81 22.24 -2.68
CA ILE A 455 -11.14 21.57 -3.79
C ILE A 455 -11.94 21.78 -5.07
N PHE A 456 -13.25 21.54 -5.05
CA PHE A 456 -14.12 21.79 -6.20
C PHE A 456 -13.94 23.20 -6.77
N LYS A 457 -14.02 24.23 -5.92
CA LYS A 457 -13.79 25.64 -6.31
C LYS A 457 -12.42 25.86 -6.94
N ALA A 458 -11.38 25.30 -6.31
CA ALA A 458 -10.01 25.52 -6.75
C ALA A 458 -9.67 24.78 -8.04
N GLU A 459 -10.23 23.60 -8.27
CA GLU A 459 -9.92 22.78 -9.43
C GLU A 459 -10.63 23.28 -10.71
N ILE A 460 -11.75 24.00 -10.59
CA ILE A 460 -12.41 24.67 -11.73
C ILE A 460 -11.46 25.60 -12.49
N ARG A 461 -10.47 26.19 -11.82
CA ARG A 461 -9.49 27.07 -12.48
C ARG A 461 -8.63 26.36 -13.54
N LEU A 462 -8.57 25.02 -13.51
CA LEU A 462 -7.79 24.22 -14.46
C LEU A 462 -8.57 23.89 -15.74
N VAL A 463 -9.87 24.22 -15.80
CA VAL A 463 -10.69 24.05 -17.02
C VAL A 463 -10.13 24.88 -18.18
N ASP A 464 -9.66 26.11 -17.92
CA ASP A 464 -8.90 26.92 -18.88
C ASP A 464 -7.52 27.28 -18.30
N LYS A 465 -6.55 26.40 -18.58
CA LYS A 465 -5.17 26.58 -18.16
C LYS A 465 -4.54 27.86 -18.73
N LYS A 466 -4.88 28.28 -19.95
CA LYS A 466 -4.30 29.50 -20.55
C LYS A 466 -4.76 30.74 -19.80
N ALA A 467 -6.04 30.79 -19.45
CA ALA A 467 -6.61 31.84 -18.60
C ALA A 467 -5.92 31.91 -17.23
N LEU A 468 -5.66 30.76 -16.59
CA LEU A 468 -4.95 30.70 -15.31
C LEU A 468 -3.52 31.27 -15.39
N PHE A 469 -2.76 30.93 -16.44
CA PHE A 469 -1.42 31.48 -16.65
C PHE A 469 -1.46 32.98 -16.92
N LYS A 470 -2.41 33.44 -17.75
CA LYS A 470 -2.57 34.86 -18.04
C LYS A 470 -2.96 35.68 -16.81
N GLU A 471 -3.85 35.16 -15.96
CA GLU A 471 -4.19 35.79 -14.68
C GLU A 471 -2.92 36.03 -13.85
N ALA A 472 -2.06 35.01 -13.74
CA ALA A 472 -0.83 35.11 -12.96
C ALA A 472 0.14 36.16 -13.54
N GLU A 473 0.30 36.22 -14.86
CA GLU A 473 1.12 37.23 -15.53
C GLU A 473 0.63 38.66 -15.25
N ASP A 474 -0.69 38.87 -15.28
CA ASP A 474 -1.28 40.20 -15.12
C ASP A 474 -1.26 40.69 -13.66
N ILE A 475 -1.43 39.78 -12.69
CA ILE A 475 -1.39 40.11 -11.26
C ILE A 475 0.05 40.34 -10.77
N GLN A 476 1.02 39.61 -11.31
CA GLN A 476 2.44 39.61 -10.94
C GLN A 476 2.78 39.18 -9.49
N TYR A 477 1.80 39.11 -8.59
CA TYR A 477 2.01 38.61 -7.22
C TYR A 477 2.12 37.09 -7.13
N SER A 478 2.99 36.61 -6.23
CA SER A 478 3.01 35.21 -5.83
C SER A 478 1.81 34.88 -4.93
N ILE A 479 1.49 33.59 -4.78
CA ILE A 479 0.43 33.16 -3.83
C ILE A 479 0.81 33.54 -2.39
N GLN A 480 2.10 33.51 -2.05
CA GLN A 480 2.60 33.96 -0.75
C GLN A 480 2.28 35.43 -0.49
N ASP A 481 2.54 36.32 -1.45
CA ASP A 481 2.23 37.74 -1.31
C ASP A 481 0.72 37.95 -1.12
N CYS A 482 -0.10 37.21 -1.89
CA CYS A 482 -1.54 37.25 -1.77
C CYS A 482 -2.03 36.75 -0.39
N VAL A 483 -1.44 35.69 0.16
CA VAL A 483 -1.77 35.17 1.50
C VAL A 483 -1.49 36.23 2.57
N LEU A 484 -0.34 36.89 2.52
CA LEU A 484 0.02 37.94 3.47
C LEU A 484 -0.95 39.13 3.40
N LEU A 485 -1.26 39.60 2.18
CA LEU A 485 -2.24 40.67 1.95
C LEU A 485 -3.63 40.30 2.49
N ALA A 486 -4.12 39.12 2.10
CA ALA A 486 -5.44 38.63 2.49
C ALA A 486 -5.56 38.48 4.01
N PHE A 487 -4.55 37.89 4.65
CA PHE A 487 -4.57 37.69 6.10
C PHE A 487 -4.64 39.02 6.85
N GLN A 488 -3.89 40.03 6.39
CA GLN A 488 -3.91 41.35 7.01
C GLN A 488 -5.27 42.02 6.91
N GLU A 489 -5.86 42.04 5.71
CA GLU A 489 -7.20 42.59 5.51
C GLU A 489 -8.22 41.91 6.46
N LEU A 490 -8.14 40.59 6.60
CA LEU A 490 -9.04 39.83 7.46
C LEU A 490 -8.79 40.10 8.96
N THR A 491 -7.53 40.25 9.39
CA THR A 491 -7.21 40.59 10.78
C THR A 491 -7.66 41.99 11.19
N GLU A 492 -7.72 42.95 10.27
CA GLU A 492 -8.22 44.31 10.56
C GLU A 492 -9.73 44.32 10.85
N ILE A 493 -10.45 43.34 10.30
CA ILE A 493 -11.91 43.21 10.44
C ILE A 493 -12.26 42.26 11.60
N SER A 494 -11.35 41.36 11.98
CA SER A 494 -11.53 40.41 13.08
C SER A 494 -11.29 41.05 14.44
N ALA A 495 -12.27 40.98 15.34
CA ALA A 495 -12.22 41.63 16.65
C ALA A 495 -11.13 41.08 17.59
N ASP A 496 -10.75 39.80 17.44
CA ASP A 496 -9.70 39.14 18.23
C ASP A 496 -8.40 38.92 17.42
N GLY A 497 -8.40 39.35 16.15
CA GLY A 497 -7.28 39.16 15.21
C GLY A 497 -7.07 37.70 14.81
N LEU A 498 -8.06 36.81 15.03
CA LEU A 498 -8.05 35.44 14.56
C LEU A 498 -8.72 35.35 13.18
N VAL A 499 -8.13 34.56 12.30
CA VAL A 499 -8.65 34.34 10.94
C VAL A 499 -8.64 32.85 10.64
N HIS A 500 -9.74 32.34 10.10
CA HIS A 500 -9.84 30.93 9.73
C HIS A 500 -9.18 30.68 8.37
N GLN A 501 -8.47 29.56 8.21
CA GLN A 501 -7.75 29.20 6.97
C GLN A 501 -8.63 29.25 5.70
N ASN A 502 -9.92 28.89 5.82
CA ASN A 502 -10.87 28.96 4.70
C ASN A 502 -11.18 30.41 4.29
N GLU A 503 -11.16 31.37 5.22
CA GLU A 503 -11.37 32.79 4.92
C GLU A 503 -10.17 33.34 4.17
N VAL A 504 -8.96 32.99 4.60
CA VAL A 504 -7.71 33.33 3.90
C VAL A 504 -7.75 32.76 2.48
N PHE A 505 -8.08 31.48 2.32
CA PHE A 505 -8.19 30.84 1.01
C PHE A 505 -9.21 31.57 0.13
N ASN A 506 -10.43 31.83 0.61
CA ASN A 506 -11.44 32.53 -0.18
C ASN A 506 -11.00 33.95 -0.54
N ALA A 507 -10.38 34.69 0.37
CA ALA A 507 -9.88 36.04 0.09
C ALA A 507 -8.80 36.00 -1.00
N VAL A 508 -7.80 35.13 -0.87
CA VAL A 508 -6.78 34.93 -1.90
C VAL A 508 -7.41 34.55 -3.23
N PHE A 509 -8.27 33.53 -3.24
CA PHE A 509 -8.86 32.98 -4.47
C PHE A 509 -9.75 33.97 -5.21
N PHE A 510 -10.67 34.64 -4.51
CA PHE A 510 -11.65 35.53 -5.13
C PHE A 510 -11.08 36.93 -5.41
N LYS A 511 -10.34 37.52 -4.46
CA LYS A 511 -9.88 38.91 -4.59
C LYS A 511 -8.53 39.04 -5.28
N ASN A 512 -7.61 38.12 -5.03
CA ASN A 512 -6.22 38.28 -5.43
C ASN A 512 -5.87 37.42 -6.63
N ARG A 513 -5.80 36.09 -6.48
CA ARG A 513 -5.29 35.16 -7.48
C ARG A 513 -5.86 33.74 -7.28
N MET A 514 -6.27 33.07 -8.37
CA MET A 514 -6.74 31.69 -8.29
C MET A 514 -5.61 30.75 -7.82
N SER A 515 -5.88 29.97 -6.79
CA SER A 515 -4.90 29.11 -6.12
C SER A 515 -5.54 27.82 -5.59
N SER A 516 -4.71 26.84 -5.19
CA SER A 516 -5.22 25.67 -4.47
C SER A 516 -5.33 25.98 -2.96
N PRO A 517 -6.33 25.43 -2.26
CA PRO A 517 -6.45 25.57 -0.81
C PRO A 517 -5.22 25.00 -0.11
N HIS A 518 -4.64 23.92 -0.66
CA HIS A 518 -3.40 23.34 -0.18
C HIS A 518 -2.24 24.35 -0.18
N THR A 519 -2.06 25.13 -1.26
CA THR A 519 -0.96 26.10 -1.33
C THR A 519 -1.09 27.15 -0.23
N VAL A 520 -2.30 27.67 -0.02
CA VAL A 520 -2.59 28.64 1.05
C VAL A 520 -2.33 28.01 2.42
N LEU A 521 -2.87 26.82 2.66
CA LEU A 521 -2.73 26.11 3.93
C LEU A 521 -1.26 25.79 4.25
N SER A 522 -0.51 25.32 3.26
CA SER A 522 0.91 25.04 3.37
C SER A 522 1.67 26.30 3.79
N LEU A 523 1.41 27.44 3.15
CA LEU A 523 2.04 28.73 3.51
C LEU A 523 1.69 29.18 4.93
N LEU A 524 0.44 28.98 5.38
CA LEU A 524 0.02 29.31 6.75
C LEU A 524 0.77 28.48 7.81
N TYR A 525 1.14 27.24 7.52
CA TYR A 525 1.94 26.42 8.45
C TYR A 525 3.45 26.60 8.28
N LYS A 526 3.91 26.94 7.08
CA LYS A 526 5.34 27.11 6.78
C LYS A 526 5.90 28.44 7.28
N LEU A 527 5.14 29.52 7.19
CA LEU A 527 5.64 30.86 7.50
C LEU A 527 5.49 31.17 9.00
N PRO A 528 6.58 31.51 9.71
CA PRO A 528 6.55 31.73 11.17
C PRO A 528 5.61 32.83 11.64
N CYS A 529 5.30 33.81 10.77
CA CYS A 529 4.38 34.89 11.08
C CYS A 529 2.92 34.46 11.22
N PHE A 530 2.57 33.23 10.83
CA PHE A 530 1.23 32.67 11.03
C PHE A 530 1.29 31.63 12.15
N VAL A 531 0.65 31.95 13.27
CA VAL A 531 0.64 31.08 14.46
C VAL A 531 -0.69 30.34 14.53
N PRO A 532 -0.71 29.00 14.44
CA PRO A 532 -1.94 28.23 14.59
C PRO A 532 -2.47 28.32 16.02
N VAL A 533 -3.78 28.49 16.16
CA VAL A 533 -4.49 28.58 17.46
C VAL A 533 -5.38 27.36 17.70
N GLY A 534 -5.51 26.48 16.70
CA GLY A 534 -6.37 25.29 16.72
C GLY A 534 -7.67 25.52 15.95
N GLY A 535 -8.32 24.41 15.55
CA GLY A 535 -9.60 24.46 14.84
C GLY A 535 -9.56 25.18 13.47
N GLY A 536 -8.39 25.23 12.82
CA GLY A 536 -8.19 25.93 11.55
C GLY A 536 -8.01 27.45 11.66
N TYR A 537 -7.92 28.00 12.88
CA TYR A 537 -7.68 29.42 13.13
C TYR A 537 -6.19 29.73 13.27
N PHE A 538 -5.82 30.89 12.77
CA PHE A 538 -4.47 31.42 12.82
C PHE A 538 -4.47 32.84 13.38
N LYS A 539 -3.33 33.23 13.96
CA LYS A 539 -3.03 34.60 14.38
C LYS A 539 -1.80 35.12 13.65
N PHE A 540 -1.87 36.36 13.18
CA PHE A 540 -0.73 37.02 12.56
C PHE A 540 0.22 37.60 13.63
N ARG A 541 1.49 37.22 13.54
CA ARG A 541 2.60 37.61 14.43
C ARG A 541 3.80 38.07 13.60
N PRO A 542 3.76 39.30 13.05
CA PRO A 542 4.83 39.82 12.20
C PRO A 542 6.21 39.77 12.85
N GLU A 543 6.27 39.85 14.18
CA GLU A 543 7.50 39.76 14.99
C GLU A 543 8.26 38.43 14.80
N PHE A 544 7.62 37.38 14.29
CA PHE A 544 8.26 36.09 14.00
C PHE A 544 8.89 36.03 12.60
N GLY A 545 8.63 37.04 11.75
CA GLY A 545 9.22 37.18 10.42
C GLY A 545 8.79 36.10 9.42
N LEU A 546 9.40 36.14 8.23
CA LEU A 546 9.12 35.21 7.11
C LEU A 546 10.17 34.10 6.98
N LYS A 547 11.33 34.23 7.63
CA LYS A 547 12.42 33.26 7.52
C LYS A 547 12.18 32.08 8.45
N VAL A 548 12.03 30.89 7.86
CA VAL A 548 12.01 29.62 8.58
C VAL A 548 13.36 29.48 9.30
N LYS A 549 13.35 29.45 10.64
CA LYS A 549 14.57 29.13 11.38
C LYS A 549 14.86 27.66 11.12
N VAL A 550 15.86 27.35 10.29
CA VAL A 550 16.34 25.98 10.08
C VAL A 550 16.76 25.45 11.45
N LYS A 551 15.92 24.59 12.04
CA LYS A 551 16.24 23.93 13.30
C LYS A 551 17.26 22.84 13.00
N THR A 552 18.51 23.08 13.36
CA THR A 552 19.41 22.00 13.81
C THR A 552 18.73 21.34 15.01
N ASN A 553 18.17 20.15 14.82
CA ASN A 553 17.57 19.24 15.82
C ASN A 553 17.31 19.85 17.21
N TYR A 554 16.17 20.48 17.40
CA TYR A 554 15.61 20.81 18.71
C TYR A 554 14.11 20.48 18.74
N TYR A 555 13.82 19.23 19.08
CA TYR A 555 12.54 18.82 19.64
C TYR A 555 12.80 18.28 21.04
N GLN A 556 12.64 19.15 22.03
CA GLN A 556 12.03 18.88 23.34
C GLN A 556 12.10 20.17 24.17
N ARG A 557 11.01 20.95 24.22
CA ARG A 557 10.39 21.47 25.45
C ARG A 557 9.36 22.57 25.17
N ASN A 558 8.17 22.29 25.69
CA ASN A 558 7.19 23.16 26.36
C ASN A 558 6.77 24.49 25.69
N SER A 559 5.48 24.52 25.38
CA SER A 559 4.64 25.67 25.04
C SER A 559 4.50 26.73 26.16
N ASP A 560 5.18 26.60 27.30
CA ASP A 560 5.08 27.55 28.42
C ASP A 560 6.36 28.35 28.72
N GLU A 561 7.48 28.10 28.02
CA GLU A 561 8.77 28.79 28.31
C GLU A 561 9.17 29.89 27.32
N ILE A 562 8.41 30.15 26.25
CA ILE A 562 8.68 31.27 25.31
C ILE A 562 8.07 32.59 25.80
N PHE A 563 7.76 32.71 27.10
CA PHE A 563 7.35 34.01 27.69
C PHE A 563 8.49 34.77 28.35
N ARG A 564 9.71 34.22 28.39
CA ARG A 564 10.87 34.88 29.00
C ARG A 564 12.15 34.57 28.26
N GLN A 565 12.33 35.18 27.09
CA GLN A 565 13.62 35.72 26.61
C GLN A 565 13.51 36.04 25.13
N THR A 566 13.41 37.33 24.80
CA THR A 566 14.15 37.93 23.68
C THR A 566 14.01 39.45 23.76
N GLY A 567 14.97 40.10 24.42
CA GLY A 567 15.30 41.48 24.11
C GLY A 567 16.11 41.51 22.82
N LYS A 568 15.44 41.63 21.67
CA LYS A 568 16.00 42.02 20.36
C LYS A 568 14.92 42.83 19.63
N THR A 569 14.90 44.14 19.84
CA THR A 569 15.37 45.24 18.96
C THR A 569 14.29 45.72 17.97
N LYS A 570 13.78 46.93 18.26
CA LYS A 570 12.82 47.75 17.49
C LYS A 570 13.10 47.89 15.98
N GLU A 571 14.29 47.50 15.49
CA GLU A 571 14.65 47.56 14.07
C GLU A 571 13.91 46.52 13.20
N GLN A 572 13.66 45.30 13.71
CA GLN A 572 12.96 44.27 12.92
C GLN A 572 11.46 44.59 12.73
N ASP A 573 10.84 45.24 13.72
CA ASP A 573 9.46 45.75 13.61
C ASP A 573 9.33 46.90 12.60
N GLN A 574 10.37 47.75 12.46
CA GLN A 574 10.38 48.85 11.50
C GLN A 574 10.52 48.36 10.06
N ASP A 575 11.39 47.38 9.81
CA ASP A 575 11.55 46.78 8.48
C ASP A 575 10.28 46.05 8.05
N PHE A 576 9.63 45.32 8.96
CA PHE A 576 8.39 44.63 8.65
C PHE A 576 7.21 45.60 8.43
N HIS A 577 7.01 46.60 9.29
CA HIS A 577 5.98 47.62 9.06
C HIS A 577 6.22 48.41 7.76
N MET A 578 7.48 48.67 7.39
CA MET A 578 7.85 49.29 6.11
C MET A 578 7.50 48.36 4.93
N ILE A 579 7.81 47.07 5.01
CA ILE A 579 7.46 46.06 4.00
C ILE A 579 5.94 45.95 3.84
N ILE A 580 5.19 45.93 4.93
CA ILE A 580 3.72 45.92 4.91
C ILE A 580 3.15 47.23 4.36
N SER A 581 3.74 48.38 4.70
CA SER A 581 3.35 49.68 4.15
C SER A 581 3.64 49.76 2.65
N LEU A 582 4.77 49.19 2.20
CA LEU A 582 5.13 49.03 0.79
C LEU A 582 4.12 48.12 0.08
N LEU A 583 3.77 46.97 0.64
CA LEU A 583 2.73 46.08 0.10
C LEU A 583 1.37 46.80 -0.02
N ARG A 584 0.95 47.58 0.98
CA ARG A 584 -0.27 48.40 0.89
C ARG A 584 -0.17 49.47 -0.18
N HIS A 585 0.99 50.11 -0.31
CA HIS A 585 1.22 51.12 -1.33
C HIS A 585 1.19 50.50 -2.75
N PHE A 586 1.82 49.35 -2.94
CA PHE A 586 1.81 48.60 -4.20
C PHE A 586 0.43 48.01 -4.50
N ASN A 587 -0.28 47.44 -3.52
CA ASN A 587 -1.64 46.93 -3.69
C ASN A 587 -2.60 48.05 -4.08
N ASN A 588 -2.50 49.23 -3.45
CA ASN A 588 -3.26 50.41 -3.85
C ASN A 588 -2.93 50.85 -5.29
N GLN A 589 -1.68 50.76 -5.76
CA GLN A 589 -1.34 51.05 -7.16
C GLN A 589 -1.84 50.00 -8.15
N VAL A 590 -1.85 48.71 -7.79
CA VAL A 590 -2.32 47.60 -8.63
C VAL A 590 -3.86 47.56 -8.69
N LEU A 591 -4.56 47.73 -7.56
CA LEU A 591 -6.01 47.93 -7.52
C LEU A 591 -6.43 49.17 -8.32
N PHE A 592 -5.65 50.25 -8.29
CA PHE A 592 -5.90 51.43 -9.14
C PHE A 592 -5.71 51.15 -10.64
N ARG A 593 -4.86 50.19 -11.02
CA ARG A 593 -4.68 49.75 -12.42
C ARG A 593 -5.76 48.76 -12.86
N LEU A 594 -6.22 47.87 -11.97
CA LEU A 594 -7.33 46.94 -12.20
C LEU A 594 -8.67 47.68 -12.28
N HIS A 595 -8.94 48.66 -11.40
CA HIS A 595 -10.15 49.51 -11.47
C HIS A 595 -10.15 50.51 -12.63
N ARG A 596 -9.03 50.71 -13.33
CA ARG A 596 -8.98 51.50 -14.57
C ARG A 596 -9.20 50.66 -15.83
N LYS A 597 -9.19 49.33 -15.71
CA LYS A 597 -9.36 48.37 -16.81
C LYS A 597 -10.68 47.59 -16.74
N LEU A 598 -11.34 47.54 -15.59
CA LEU A 598 -12.79 47.30 -15.44
C LEU A 598 -13.53 48.62 -15.66
#